data_AF-A0A932ISY4-F1
#
_entry.id   AF-A0A932ISY4-F1
#
_cell.length_a   1.000
_cell.length_b   1.000
_cell.length_c   1.000
_cell.angle_alpha   90.00
_cell.angle_beta   90.00
_cell.angle_gamma   90.00
#
_symmetry.space_group_name_H-M   'P 1'
#
loop_
_entity.id
_entity.type
_entity.pdbx_description
1 polymer ?
#
loop_
_entity_poly.entity_id
_entity_poly.type
_entity_poly.pdbx_seq_one_letter_code
_entity_poly.pdbx_strand_id
1 'polypeptide(L)'
;MKRWAVAAGLVLAVGCAPTAAAEPAPQPGATCGPELSGVMTQLPDGTTFLVCQGVWAPVTPPFNPSDRWLSYGPALALHGQGRRNPEVTAGQWVGTPRDGGSCVASQEPVTDAGPGAAVLSTGQPGAALDVEVPVAFAVTLSGDCLWQRSSSIDDEAG
;
A
#
# COMPACT_ATOMS: atom_id res chain seq x y z
N MET A 1 -72.83 3.46 12.01
CA MET A 1 -71.56 3.33 12.75
C MET A 1 -70.41 3.40 11.76
N LYS A 2 -69.38 4.21 12.05
CA LYS A 2 -68.35 4.71 11.12
C LYS A 2 -66.96 4.28 11.60
N ARG A 3 -66.11 3.70 10.73
CA ARG A 3 -64.61 3.57 10.80
C ARG A 3 -64.08 3.25 9.37
N TRP A 4 -63.66 4.23 8.55
CA TRP A 4 -62.31 4.82 8.34
C TRP A 4 -61.20 3.87 7.85
N ALA A 5 -60.56 4.30 6.76
CA ALA A 5 -59.50 3.68 5.95
C ALA A 5 -58.12 3.67 6.60
N VAL A 6 -57.15 2.90 6.06
CA VAL A 6 -55.77 3.35 5.80
C VAL A 6 -55.15 2.53 4.66
N ALA A 7 -54.67 3.21 3.61
CA ALA A 7 -53.74 2.67 2.62
C ALA A 7 -52.30 2.89 3.13
N ALA A 8 -51.49 1.83 3.22
CA ALA A 8 -50.10 1.92 3.65
C ALA A 8 -49.19 2.16 2.42
N GLY A 9 -48.64 3.38 2.33
CA GLY A 9 -47.64 3.76 1.33
C GLY A 9 -46.28 3.17 1.67
N LEU A 10 -45.66 2.52 0.68
CA LEU A 10 -44.28 2.04 0.75
C LEU A 10 -43.34 3.23 0.45
N VAL A 11 -42.65 3.74 1.47
CA VAL A 11 -41.62 4.77 1.31
C VAL A 11 -40.31 4.08 0.97
N LEU A 12 -39.88 4.17 -0.28
CA LEU A 12 -38.54 3.78 -0.73
C LEU A 12 -37.55 4.87 -0.28
N ALA A 13 -36.83 4.60 0.81
CA ALA A 13 -35.69 5.41 1.23
C ALA A 13 -34.53 5.18 0.26
N VAL A 14 -34.28 6.13 -0.63
CA VAL A 14 -33.08 6.18 -1.47
C VAL A 14 -31.91 6.60 -0.57
N GLY A 15 -31.11 5.63 -0.14
CA GLY A 15 -29.86 5.89 0.55
C GLY A 15 -28.79 6.34 -0.44
N CYS A 16 -28.27 7.56 -0.30
CA CYS A 16 -27.02 7.96 -0.95
C CYS A 16 -25.89 7.10 -0.37
N ALA A 17 -25.31 6.22 -1.17
CA ALA A 17 -24.04 5.60 -0.83
C ALA A 17 -22.95 6.70 -0.76
N PRO A 18 -22.03 6.66 0.22
CA PRO A 18 -20.89 7.56 0.22
C PRO A 18 -20.06 7.26 -1.03
N THR A 19 -19.98 8.22 -1.95
CA THR A 19 -18.92 8.24 -2.96
C THR A 19 -17.61 8.30 -2.20
N ALA A 20 -16.82 7.23 -2.23
CA ALA A 20 -15.46 7.20 -1.73
C ALA A 20 -14.69 8.30 -2.48
N ALA A 21 -14.55 9.46 -1.86
CA ALA A 21 -13.63 10.47 -2.34
C ALA A 21 -12.24 9.84 -2.23
N ALA A 22 -11.47 9.87 -3.31
CA ALA A 22 -10.08 9.46 -3.28
C ALA A 22 -9.39 10.23 -2.14
N GLU A 23 -8.75 9.50 -1.22
CA GLU A 23 -7.98 10.12 -0.16
C GLU A 23 -6.94 11.06 -0.77
N PRO A 24 -6.76 12.27 -0.22
CA PRO A 24 -5.78 13.19 -0.73
C PRO A 24 -4.38 12.56 -0.66
N ALA A 25 -3.55 12.86 -1.66
CA ALA A 25 -2.18 12.38 -1.71
C ALA A 25 -1.42 12.73 -0.41
N PRO A 26 -0.59 11.82 0.12
CA PRO A 26 0.27 12.06 1.27
C PRO A 26 1.10 13.34 1.14
N GLN A 27 1.04 14.16 2.19
CA GLN A 27 1.81 15.39 2.32
C GLN A 27 2.08 15.64 3.82
N PRO A 28 3.21 16.26 4.20
CA PRO A 28 3.54 16.52 5.59
C PRO A 28 2.42 17.26 6.34
N GLY A 29 2.02 16.75 7.51
CA GLY A 29 1.01 17.34 8.38
C GLY A 29 -0.45 17.07 7.97
N ALA A 30 -0.72 16.50 6.79
CA ALA A 30 -2.07 16.08 6.44
C ALA A 30 -2.50 14.86 7.26
N THR A 31 -3.79 14.77 7.56
CA THR A 31 -4.38 13.61 8.21
C THR A 31 -4.29 12.38 7.32
N CYS A 32 -4.09 11.22 7.93
CA CYS A 32 -4.14 9.92 7.27
C CYS A 32 -5.12 9.00 8.02
N GLY A 33 -5.84 8.14 7.29
CA GLY A 33 -6.83 7.26 7.88
C GLY A 33 -6.20 6.15 8.73
N PRO A 34 -6.99 5.52 9.62
CA PRO A 34 -6.50 4.48 10.53
C PRO A 34 -5.95 3.24 9.80
N GLU A 35 -6.46 2.91 8.61
CA GLU A 35 -5.96 1.83 7.75
C GLU A 35 -4.51 2.03 7.28
N LEU A 36 -4.06 3.30 7.23
CA LEU A 36 -2.71 3.69 6.88
C LEU A 36 -1.79 3.84 8.10
N SER A 37 -2.24 3.56 9.33
CA SER A 37 -1.39 3.69 10.51
C SER A 37 -0.11 2.86 10.39
N GLY A 38 1.05 3.49 10.59
CA GLY A 38 2.37 2.89 10.44
C GLY A 38 2.84 2.71 8.99
N VAL A 39 1.99 2.96 7.99
CA VAL A 39 2.36 2.86 6.58
C VAL A 39 3.35 3.97 6.23
N MET A 40 4.40 3.59 5.52
CA MET A 40 5.39 4.52 4.99
C MET A 40 5.17 4.80 3.51
N THR A 41 5.66 5.94 3.05
CA THR A 41 5.74 6.27 1.62
C THR A 41 6.93 7.19 1.36
N GLN A 42 7.29 7.33 0.09
CA GLN A 42 8.18 8.37 -0.40
C GLN A 42 7.36 9.40 -1.19
N LEU A 43 7.71 10.69 -1.05
CA LEU A 43 7.15 11.74 -1.88
C LEU A 43 7.75 11.70 -3.30
N PRO A 44 7.09 12.32 -4.29
CA PRO A 44 7.60 12.41 -5.67
C PRO A 44 8.99 13.05 -5.84
N ASP A 45 9.53 13.71 -4.81
CA ASP A 45 10.91 14.24 -4.81
C ASP A 45 11.99 13.15 -4.70
N GLY A 46 11.59 11.89 -4.44
CA GLY A 46 12.50 10.74 -4.35
C GLY A 46 13.42 10.73 -3.13
N THR A 47 13.22 11.63 -2.16
CA THR A 47 14.14 11.80 -1.01
C THR A 47 13.41 11.98 0.32
N THR A 48 12.17 12.47 0.30
CA THR A 48 11.37 12.67 1.51
C THR A 48 10.52 11.45 1.78
N PHE A 49 10.75 10.81 2.92
CA PHE A 49 9.91 9.71 3.42
C PHE A 49 8.91 10.23 4.44
N LEU A 50 7.69 9.70 4.39
CA LEU A 50 6.64 9.97 5.36
C LEU A 50 6.18 8.67 6.02
N VAL A 51 5.72 8.76 7.27
CA VAL A 51 5.01 7.70 7.99
C VAL A 51 3.67 8.25 8.48
N CYS A 52 2.61 7.46 8.38
CA CYS A 52 1.31 7.84 8.91
C CYS A 52 1.19 7.47 10.40
N GLN A 53 0.96 8.47 11.25
CA GLN A 53 0.74 8.32 12.69
C GLN A 53 -0.55 9.06 13.11
N GLY A 54 -1.61 8.94 12.32
CA GLY A 54 -2.81 9.78 12.37
C GLY A 54 -2.66 11.10 11.58
N VAL A 55 -1.43 11.56 11.43
CA VAL A 55 -0.99 12.52 10.42
C VAL A 55 0.25 11.99 9.72
N TRP A 56 0.48 12.41 8.49
CA TRP A 56 1.70 12.12 7.75
C TRP A 56 2.87 12.93 8.33
N ALA A 57 3.83 12.25 8.94
CA ALA A 57 5.02 12.84 9.53
C ALA A 57 6.28 12.49 8.73
N PRO A 58 7.21 13.44 8.52
CA PRO A 58 8.47 13.15 7.85
C PRO A 58 9.35 12.21 8.69
N VAL A 59 10.07 11.32 8.01
CA VAL A 59 11.05 10.39 8.60
C VAL A 59 12.39 10.58 7.88
N THR A 60 13.49 10.57 8.63
CA THR A 60 14.84 10.72 8.09
C THR A 60 15.55 9.36 8.04
N PRO A 61 16.09 8.94 6.89
CA PRO A 61 16.97 7.77 6.82
C PRO A 61 18.26 7.95 7.64
N PRO A 62 18.84 6.87 8.19
CA PRO A 62 18.36 5.49 8.13
C PRO A 62 17.22 5.24 9.10
N PHE A 63 16.29 4.38 8.71
CA PHE A 63 15.24 3.83 9.56
C PHE A 63 15.21 2.30 9.41
N ASN A 64 14.54 1.61 10.33
CA ASN A 64 14.32 0.17 10.18
C ASN A 64 13.46 -0.07 8.92
N PRO A 65 13.77 -1.08 8.09
CA PRO A 65 12.95 -1.41 6.94
C PRO A 65 11.48 -1.54 7.33
N SER A 66 10.60 -0.89 6.56
CA SER A 66 9.16 -0.98 6.81
C SER A 66 8.61 -2.29 6.24
N ASP A 67 7.59 -2.82 6.89
CA ASP A 67 6.76 -3.93 6.43
C ASP A 67 5.48 -3.46 5.73
N ARG A 68 5.22 -2.14 5.70
CA ARG A 68 4.05 -1.55 5.03
C ARG A 68 4.43 -0.30 4.24
N TRP A 69 4.05 -0.28 2.97
CA TRP A 69 4.32 0.81 2.04
C TRP A 69 3.07 1.24 1.28
N LEU A 70 2.91 2.53 1.03
CA LEU A 70 1.91 3.07 0.12
C LEU A 70 2.61 3.55 -1.15
N SER A 71 2.16 3.09 -2.32
CA SER A 71 2.42 3.75 -3.60
C SER A 71 1.13 4.45 -4.03
N TYR A 72 1.19 5.68 -4.55
CA TYR A 72 -0.01 6.49 -4.87
C TYR A 72 0.18 7.48 -6.02
N GLY A 73 1.28 7.37 -6.78
CA GLY A 73 1.67 8.35 -7.80
C GLY A 73 2.81 7.82 -8.67
N PRO A 74 3.92 8.57 -8.88
CA PRO A 74 5.11 8.00 -9.51
C PRO A 74 5.57 6.76 -8.74
N ALA A 75 6.30 5.90 -9.42
CA ALA A 75 6.77 4.66 -8.83
C ALA A 75 7.60 4.93 -7.55
N LEU A 76 7.26 4.23 -6.47
CA LEU A 76 7.97 4.25 -5.20
C LEU A 76 9.21 3.37 -5.34
N ALA A 77 10.40 3.98 -5.34
CA ALA A 77 11.67 3.27 -5.44
C ALA A 77 12.27 3.06 -4.05
N LEU A 78 12.51 1.80 -3.70
CA LEU A 78 12.99 1.37 -2.39
C LEU A 78 14.35 0.67 -2.50
N HIS A 79 15.20 0.92 -1.51
CA HIS A 79 16.44 0.19 -1.31
C HIS A 79 16.18 -1.17 -0.67
N GLY A 80 16.60 -2.25 -1.33
CA GLY A 80 16.57 -3.60 -0.77
C GLY A 80 17.85 -3.95 0.01
N GLN A 81 17.89 -5.16 0.58
CA GLN A 81 18.97 -5.64 1.45
C GLN A 81 20.34 -5.80 0.76
N GLY A 82 20.41 -5.69 -0.57
CA GLY A 82 21.68 -5.56 -1.30
C GLY A 82 22.37 -4.22 -1.10
N ARG A 83 21.70 -3.23 -0.49
CA ARG A 83 22.26 -1.91 -0.18
C ARG A 83 22.44 -1.70 1.32
N ARG A 84 23.33 -0.76 1.68
CA ARG A 84 23.40 -0.22 3.05
C ARG A 84 22.11 0.55 3.34
N ASN A 85 21.58 0.39 4.55
CA ASN A 85 20.32 1.01 5.01
C ASN A 85 19.12 0.64 4.12
N PRO A 86 18.72 -0.64 4.08
CA PRO A 86 17.55 -1.06 3.33
C PRO A 86 16.27 -0.42 3.88
N GLU A 87 15.33 -0.15 2.97
CA GLU A 87 14.00 0.38 3.26
C GLU A 87 12.95 -0.74 3.19
N VAL A 88 13.23 -1.78 2.39
CA VAL A 88 12.37 -2.96 2.20
C VAL A 88 13.13 -4.25 2.49
N THR A 89 12.41 -5.26 2.98
CA THR A 89 12.96 -6.59 3.26
C THR A 89 12.46 -7.64 2.28
N ALA A 90 13.29 -8.67 2.05
CA ALA A 90 12.92 -9.85 1.29
C ALA A 90 11.78 -10.64 1.96
N GLY A 91 11.09 -11.48 1.20
CA GLY A 91 10.00 -12.35 1.62
C GLY A 91 8.70 -12.05 0.88
N GLN A 92 7.60 -12.58 1.40
CA GLN A 92 6.28 -12.46 0.79
C GLN A 92 5.67 -11.09 1.04
N TRP A 93 5.17 -10.46 -0.02
CA TRP A 93 4.47 -9.19 0.00
C TRP A 93 3.15 -9.28 -0.76
N VAL A 94 2.17 -8.50 -0.30
CA VAL A 94 0.87 -8.36 -0.95
C VAL A 94 0.63 -6.90 -1.26
N GLY A 95 0.45 -6.58 -2.53
CA GLY A 95 -0.02 -5.27 -3.00
C GLY A 95 -1.53 -5.29 -3.19
N THR A 96 -2.26 -4.48 -2.42
CA THR A 96 -3.73 -4.34 -2.54
C THR A 96 -4.08 -3.02 -3.23
N PRO A 97 -4.73 -3.03 -4.40
CA PRO A 97 -5.16 -1.79 -5.06
C PRO A 97 -6.17 -1.01 -4.22
N ARG A 98 -6.02 0.33 -4.18
CA ARG A 98 -6.92 1.23 -3.46
C ARG A 98 -8.02 1.82 -4.34
N ASP A 99 -7.83 1.84 -5.66
CA ASP A 99 -8.70 2.54 -6.61
C ASP A 99 -9.24 1.68 -7.79
N GLY A 100 -9.27 0.36 -7.64
CA GLY A 100 -9.67 -0.55 -8.72
C GLY A 100 -8.63 -0.67 -9.85
N GLY A 101 -7.50 0.04 -9.76
CA GLY A 101 -6.34 -0.11 -10.61
C GLY A 101 -5.55 -1.41 -10.35
N SER A 102 -4.35 -1.51 -10.91
CA SER A 102 -3.47 -2.68 -10.75
C SER A 102 -2.20 -2.32 -10.01
N CYS A 103 -1.75 -3.21 -9.12
CA CYS A 103 -0.45 -3.09 -8.48
C CYS A 103 0.65 -3.67 -9.37
N VAL A 104 1.82 -3.04 -9.35
CA VAL A 104 3.01 -3.49 -10.08
C VAL A 104 4.21 -3.44 -9.17
N ALA A 105 4.99 -4.51 -9.14
CA ALA A 105 6.26 -4.58 -8.44
C ALA A 105 7.38 -4.98 -9.41
N SER A 106 8.49 -4.26 -9.37
CA SER A 106 9.72 -4.59 -10.11
C SER A 106 10.85 -4.81 -9.11
N GLN A 107 11.55 -5.94 -9.17
CA GLN A 107 12.64 -6.26 -8.24
C GLN A 107 13.94 -6.48 -8.98
N GLU A 108 15.01 -5.83 -8.54
CA GLU A 108 16.37 -6.05 -9.03
C GLU A 108 17.10 -6.96 -8.03
N PRO A 109 17.19 -8.29 -8.26
CA PRO A 109 17.77 -9.21 -7.30
C PRO A 109 19.28 -8.96 -7.15
N VAL A 110 19.84 -9.35 -6.01
CA VAL A 110 21.30 -9.41 -5.84
C VAL A 110 21.83 -10.69 -6.50
N THR A 111 22.92 -10.56 -7.24
CA THR A 111 23.66 -11.68 -7.84
C THR A 111 25.14 -11.57 -7.47
N ASP A 112 25.91 -12.63 -7.74
CA ASP A 112 27.38 -12.61 -7.54
C ASP A 112 28.08 -11.53 -8.36
N ALA A 113 27.45 -11.06 -9.45
CA ALA A 113 27.98 -10.02 -10.33
C ALA A 113 27.43 -8.61 -10.01
N GLY A 114 26.67 -8.44 -8.92
CA GLY A 114 25.98 -7.19 -8.57
C GLY A 114 24.46 -7.23 -8.84
N PRO A 115 23.80 -6.09 -9.10
CA PRO A 115 22.37 -6.05 -9.39
C PRO A 115 22.04 -6.87 -10.64
N GLY A 116 21.08 -7.79 -10.50
CA GLY A 116 20.54 -8.59 -11.60
C GLY A 116 19.51 -7.82 -12.43
N ALA A 117 19.05 -8.44 -13.51
CA ALA A 117 17.97 -7.89 -14.31
C ALA A 117 16.66 -7.78 -13.51
N ALA A 118 15.91 -6.71 -13.75
CA ALA A 118 14.63 -6.47 -13.11
C ALA A 118 13.61 -7.57 -13.45
N VAL A 119 12.97 -8.11 -12.42
CA VAL A 119 11.84 -9.04 -12.53
C VAL A 119 10.55 -8.25 -12.28
N LEU A 120 9.58 -8.35 -13.19
CA LEU A 120 8.33 -7.62 -13.12
C LEU A 120 7.18 -8.55 -12.70
N SER A 121 6.37 -8.09 -11.73
CA SER A 121 5.14 -8.73 -11.30
C SER A 121 3.99 -7.74 -11.43
N THR A 122 2.92 -8.12 -12.13
CA THR A 122 1.78 -7.24 -12.42
C THR A 122 0.49 -7.92 -11.99
N GLY A 123 -0.27 -7.25 -11.12
CA GLY A 123 -1.59 -7.69 -10.68
C GLY A 123 -2.66 -7.42 -11.74
N GLN A 124 -3.82 -8.04 -11.55
CA GLN A 124 -5.03 -7.68 -12.31
C GLN A 124 -5.70 -6.44 -11.69
N PRO A 125 -6.45 -5.64 -12.45
CA PRO A 125 -7.22 -4.51 -11.91
C PRO A 125 -8.16 -4.94 -10.77
N GLY A 126 -8.08 -4.23 -9.64
CA GLY A 126 -8.89 -4.49 -8.44
C GLY A 126 -8.53 -5.75 -7.66
N ALA A 127 -7.56 -6.55 -8.13
CA ALA A 127 -7.11 -7.77 -7.46
C ALA A 127 -5.81 -7.52 -6.70
N ALA A 128 -5.65 -8.21 -5.57
CA ALA A 128 -4.38 -8.22 -4.85
C ALA A 128 -3.29 -8.89 -5.70
N LEU A 129 -2.04 -8.42 -5.54
CA LEU A 129 -0.84 -8.99 -6.13
C LEU A 129 0.05 -9.59 -5.04
N ASP A 130 0.15 -10.90 -4.99
CA ASP A 130 1.17 -11.61 -4.22
C ASP A 130 2.52 -11.57 -4.97
N VAL A 131 3.59 -11.23 -4.26
CA VAL A 131 4.94 -11.18 -4.81
C VAL A 131 5.97 -11.61 -3.78
N GLU A 132 6.84 -12.54 -4.16
CA GLU A 132 8.04 -12.88 -3.38
C GLU A 132 9.15 -11.89 -3.74
N VAL A 133 9.49 -11.02 -2.80
CA VAL A 133 10.62 -10.09 -2.95
C VAL A 133 11.89 -10.83 -2.55
N PRO A 134 12.87 -11.02 -3.46
CA PRO A 134 14.13 -11.67 -3.09
C PRO A 134 14.99 -10.74 -2.25
N VAL A 135 16.19 -11.21 -1.85
CA VAL A 135 17.27 -10.28 -1.48
C VAL A 135 17.58 -9.42 -2.70
N ALA A 136 17.05 -8.19 -2.68
CA ALA A 136 17.08 -7.28 -3.80
C ALA A 136 18.04 -6.10 -3.56
N PHE A 137 18.61 -5.57 -4.63
CA PHE A 137 19.30 -4.28 -4.61
C PHE A 137 18.28 -3.13 -4.61
N ALA A 138 17.22 -3.26 -5.41
CA ALA A 138 16.14 -2.29 -5.53
C ALA A 138 14.78 -2.99 -5.67
N VAL A 139 13.74 -2.34 -5.15
CA VAL A 139 12.34 -2.72 -5.40
C VAL A 139 11.59 -1.47 -5.78
N THR A 140 10.85 -1.52 -6.87
CA THR A 140 10.02 -0.42 -7.36
C THR A 140 8.56 -0.86 -7.30
N LEU A 141 7.73 -0.10 -6.56
CA LEU A 141 6.31 -0.37 -6.35
C LEU A 141 5.48 0.71 -7.07
N SER A 142 4.43 0.32 -7.79
CA SER A 142 3.63 1.24 -8.60
C SER A 142 2.14 0.90 -8.56
N GLY A 143 1.33 1.87 -9.00
CA GLY A 143 -0.13 1.89 -8.80
C GLY A 143 -0.50 2.57 -7.49
N ASP A 144 -1.79 2.86 -7.29
CA ASP A 144 -2.31 3.26 -5.98
C ASP A 144 -2.58 2.00 -5.15
N CYS A 145 -1.57 1.60 -4.37
CA CYS A 145 -1.52 0.29 -3.74
C CYS A 145 -0.97 0.37 -2.33
N LEU A 146 -1.64 -0.34 -1.42
CA LEU A 146 -1.14 -0.63 -0.09
C LEU A 146 -0.38 -1.97 -0.14
N TRP A 147 0.93 -1.90 0.10
CA TRP A 147 1.83 -3.03 0.13
C TRP A 147 2.10 -3.43 1.57
N GLN A 148 1.95 -4.72 1.85
CA GLN A 148 2.18 -5.27 3.18
C GLN A 148 2.99 -6.54 3.07
N ARG A 149 4.01 -6.68 3.90
CA ARG A 149 4.73 -7.93 4.05
C ARG A 149 3.81 -8.92 4.75
N SER A 150 3.60 -10.08 4.16
CA SER A 150 2.94 -11.18 4.85
C SER A 150 3.88 -11.64 5.96
N SER A 151 3.46 -11.52 7.22
CA SER A 151 4.09 -12.32 8.27
C SER A 151 3.83 -13.77 7.90
N SER A 152 4.85 -14.50 7.45
CA SER A 152 4.69 -15.94 7.35
C SER A 152 4.32 -16.41 8.76
N ILE A 153 3.20 -17.12 8.85
CA ILE A 153 2.71 -17.73 10.07
C ILE A 153 3.61 -18.95 10.32
N ASP A 154 4.87 -18.69 10.67
CA ASP A 154 5.83 -19.71 11.13
C ASP A 154 6.11 -19.50 12.63
N ASP A 155 5.11 -19.03 13.38
CA ASP A 155 5.11 -18.85 14.84
C ASP A 155 3.76 -19.35 15.43
N GLU A 156 3.28 -20.51 14.97
CA GLU A 156 2.24 -21.30 15.66
C GLU A 156 2.51 -22.81 15.42
N ALA A 157 3.68 -23.29 15.82
CA ALA A 157 3.91 -24.71 16.14
C ALA A 157 5.26 -24.92 16.85
N GLY A 158 5.24 -25.09 18.18
CA GLY A 158 6.40 -25.57 18.94
C GLY A 158 6.37 -25.22 20.41
#